data_AF-A0A372G1Y2-F1
#
_entry.id   AF-A0A372G1Y2-F1
#
_cell.length_a   1.000
_cell.length_b   1.000
_cell.length_c   1.000
_cell.angle_alpha   90.00
_cell.angle_beta   90.00
_cell.angle_gamma   90.00
#
_symmetry.space_group_name_H-M   'P 1'
#
loop_
_entity.id
_entity.type
_entity.pdbx_description
1 polymer ?
#
loop_
_entity_poly.entity_id
_entity_poly.type
_entity_poly.pdbx_seq_one_letter_code
_entity_poly.pdbx_strand_id
1 'polypeptide(L)' 'MTKPTEVRCLDCDRKLKTSVSRARHIGEGCWRKRQAEARARSALVPLPGFTRHGDLAGLDGPSLLDQLTEDGPHAS' A
#
# COMPACT_ATOMS: atom_id res chain seq x y z
N MET A 1 -3.75 -40.06 14.20
CA MET A 1 -2.58 -39.19 13.92
C MET A 1 -2.62 -38.77 12.46
N THR A 2 -3.09 -37.57 12.17
CA THR A 2 -3.12 -37.02 10.81
C THR A 2 -1.70 -36.63 10.42
N LYS A 3 -1.14 -37.28 9.39
CA LYS A 3 0.16 -36.89 8.82
C LYS A 3 0.08 -35.41 8.45
N PRO A 4 1.03 -34.56 8.86
CA PRO A 4 1.06 -33.17 8.41
C PRO A 4 1.22 -33.18 6.89
N THR A 5 0.16 -32.82 6.18
CA THR A 5 0.16 -32.75 4.72
C THR A 5 1.27 -31.82 4.29
N GLU A 6 2.21 -32.36 3.49
CA GLU A 6 3.28 -31.54 2.94
C GLU A 6 2.67 -30.61 1.91
N VAL A 7 2.60 -29.31 2.25
CA VAL A 7 2.08 -28.28 1.34
C VAL A 7 3.23 -27.72 0.52
N ARG A 8 3.02 -27.64 -0.80
CA ARG A 8 3.97 -27.11 -1.78
C ARG A 8 3.55 -25.72 -2.27
N CYS A 9 4.54 -24.94 -2.68
CA CYS A 9 4.33 -23.64 -3.32
C CYS A 9 3.72 -23.83 -4.71
N LEU A 10 2.63 -23.13 -5.04
CA LEU A 10 2.02 -23.20 -6.37
C LEU A 10 2.92 -22.65 -7.49
N ASP A 11 3.83 -21.73 -7.18
CA ASP A 11 4.67 -21.07 -8.20
C ASP A 11 6.00 -21.78 -8.48
N CYS A 12 6.58 -22.46 -7.48
CA CYS A 12 7.93 -23.04 -7.59
C CYS A 12 8.05 -24.47 -7.05
N ASP A 13 6.92 -25.08 -6.68
CA ASP A 13 6.78 -26.46 -6.14
C ASP A 13 7.61 -26.77 -4.88
N ARG A 14 8.34 -25.80 -4.33
CA ARG A 14 9.14 -25.99 -3.11
C ARG A 14 8.24 -26.20 -1.90
N LYS A 15 8.69 -27.08 -1.00
CA LYS A 15 8.04 -27.35 0.30
C LYS A 15 7.93 -26.08 1.15
N LEU A 16 6.72 -25.82 1.65
CA LEU A 16 6.44 -24.67 2.51
C LEU A 16 6.71 -25.00 3.98
N LYS A 17 7.53 -24.16 4.62
CA LYS A 17 8.00 -24.37 5.99
C LYS A 17 7.10 -23.70 7.05
N THR A 18 6.55 -22.52 6.75
CA THR A 18 5.80 -21.71 7.72
C THR A 18 4.30 -21.88 7.57
N SER A 19 3.53 -21.76 8.66
CA SER A 19 2.06 -21.76 8.64
C SER A 19 1.49 -20.71 7.69
N VAL A 20 2.06 -19.49 7.70
CA VAL A 20 1.64 -18.38 6.83
C VAL A 20 1.82 -18.73 5.35
N SER A 21 2.96 -19.31 4.97
CA SER A 21 3.18 -19.73 3.58
C SER A 21 2.20 -20.83 3.18
N ARG A 22 1.97 -21.80 4.07
CA ARG A 22 1.02 -22.91 3.85
C ARG A 22 -0.41 -22.42 3.65
N ALA A 23 -0.88 -21.48 4.47
CA ALA A 23 -2.22 -20.90 4.33
C ALA A 23 -2.43 -20.21 2.96
N ARG A 24 -1.37 -19.58 2.42
CA ARG A 24 -1.40 -18.91 1.12
C ARG A 24 -1.09 -19.84 -0.06
N HIS A 25 -0.63 -21.08 0.21
CA HIS A 25 -0.03 -21.99 -0.78
C HIS A 25 1.12 -21.38 -1.60
N ILE A 26 1.78 -20.35 -1.06
CA ILE A 26 2.84 -19.61 -1.76
C ILE A 26 3.99 -19.35 -0.78
N GLY A 27 5.20 -19.68 -1.20
CA GLY A 27 6.42 -19.44 -0.43
C GLY A 27 6.77 -17.95 -0.36
N GLU A 28 7.46 -17.52 0.70
CA GLU A 28 7.75 -16.10 0.93
C GLU A 28 8.43 -15.38 -0.25
N GLY A 29 9.38 -16.04 -0.91
CA GLY A 29 10.06 -15.48 -2.10
C GLY A 29 9.09 -15.24 -3.26
N CYS A 30 8.25 -16.24 -3.57
CA CYS A 30 7.21 -16.14 -4.60
C CYS A 30 6.16 -15.09 -4.22
N TRP A 31 5.77 -15.02 -2.94
CA TRP A 31 4.86 -14.02 -2.42
C TRP A 31 5.40 -12.60 -2.63
N ARG A 32 6.68 -12.34 -2.32
CA ARG A 32 7.32 -11.05 -2.54
C ARG A 32 7.32 -10.67 -4.03
N LYS A 33 7.64 -11.61 -4.92
CA LYS A 33 7.61 -11.39 -6.37
C LYS A 33 6.19 -11.01 -6.83
N ARG A 34 5.20 -11.79 -6.43
CA ARG A 34 3.78 -11.56 -6.78
C ARG A 34 3.27 -10.22 -6.25
N GLN A 35 3.67 -9.83 -5.04
CA GLN A 35 3.36 -8.51 -4.47
C GLN A 35 4.02 -7.38 -5.27
N ALA A 36 5.29 -7.53 -5.67
CA ALA A 36 5.97 -6.53 -6.49
C ALA A 36 5.28 -6.36 -7.85
N GLU A 37 4.91 -7.46 -8.51
CA GLU A 37 4.16 -7.43 -9.76
C GLU A 37 2.77 -6.82 -9.59
N ALA A 38 2.05 -7.16 -8.52
CA ALA A 38 0.76 -6.54 -8.21
C ALA A 38 0.91 -5.03 -7.98
N ARG A 39 1.94 -4.60 -7.25
CA ARG A 39 2.25 -3.17 -7.06
C ARG A 39 2.66 -2.49 -8.34
N ALA A 40 3.37 -3.15 -9.26
CA ALA A 40 3.70 -2.59 -10.56
C ALA A 40 2.44 -2.39 -11.42
N ARG A 41 1.49 -3.33 -11.35
CA ARG A 41 0.19 -3.21 -12.03
C ARG A 41 -0.72 -2.16 -11.38
N SER A 42 -0.68 -2.05 -10.06
CA SER A 42 -1.45 -1.08 -9.27
C SER A 42 -0.70 0.22 -9.01
N ALA A 43 0.50 0.39 -9.56
CA ALA A 43 1.24 1.63 -9.45
C ALA A 43 0.33 2.68 -10.06
N LEU A 44 -0.11 3.61 -9.21
CA LEU A 44 -0.93 4.73 -9.63
C LEU A 44 -0.20 5.35 -10.82
N VAL A 45 -0.86 5.34 -11.98
CA VAL A 45 -0.44 6.15 -13.11
C VAL A 45 -0.16 7.53 -12.52
N PRO A 46 1.05 8.09 -12.70
CA PRO A 46 1.34 9.43 -12.22
C PRO A 46 0.30 10.35 -12.82
N LEU A 47 -0.67 10.78 -12.01
CA LEU A 47 -1.57 11.84 -12.43
C LEU A 47 -0.69 13.09 -12.57
N PRO A 48 -0.75 13.80 -13.71
CA PRO A 48 0.00 15.04 -13.87
C PRO A 48 -0.27 15.96 -12.67
N GLY A 49 0.78 16.32 -11.92
CA GLY A 49 0.68 17.16 -10.72
C GLY A 49 0.74 16.42 -9.38
N PHE A 50 0.70 15.08 -9.33
CA PHE A 50 0.83 14.30 -8.09
C PHE A 50 2.17 13.55 -8.03
N THR A 51 3.26 14.29 -8.11
CA THR A 51 4.59 13.74 -7.81
C THR A 51 4.66 13.54 -6.30
N ARG A 52 4.84 12.27 -5.89
CA ARG A 52 5.05 11.88 -4.50
C ARG A 52 6.32 12.55 -3.95
N HIS A 53 6.16 13.74 -3.38
CA HIS A 53 7.18 14.44 -2.60
C HIS A 53 7.39 13.69 -1.28
N GLY A 54 8.21 12.65 -1.31
CA GLY A 54 8.78 12.07 -0.11
C GLY A 54 10.02 12.85 0.31
N ASP A 55 9.91 14.15 0.63
CA ASP A 55 11.02 14.90 1.27
C ASP A 55 10.68 16.31 1.82
N LEU A 56 9.46 16.59 2.29
CA LEU A 56 9.19 17.88 2.96
C LEU A 56 8.40 17.67 4.25
N ALA A 57 9.16 17.50 5.34
CA ALA A 57 8.70 17.93 6.66
C ALA A 57 8.30 19.40 6.58
N GLY A 58 7.13 19.76 7.12
CA GLY A 58 6.74 21.14 7.42
C GLY A 58 6.70 22.07 6.22
N LEU A 59 5.63 22.01 5.42
CA LEU A 59 5.18 23.18 4.69
C LEU A 59 3.82 23.57 5.25
N ASP A 60 3.82 24.62 6.06
CA ASP A 60 2.65 25.37 6.50
C ASP A 60 1.75 25.67 5.29
N GLY A 61 0.67 24.90 5.17
CA GLY A 61 -0.44 25.27 4.30
C GLY A 61 -1.10 26.53 4.85
N PRO A 62 -1.56 27.46 3.99
CA PRO A 62 -2.26 28.64 4.46
C PRO A 62 -3.43 28.22 5.35
N SER A 63 -3.45 28.75 6.58
CA SER A 63 -4.46 28.43 7.57
C SER A 63 -5.84 28.83 7.04
N LEU A 64 -6.71 27.85 6.79
CA LEU A 64 -8.09 28.06 6.33
C LEU A 64 -8.94 28.90 7.31
N LEU A 65 -8.40 29.20 8.49
CA LEU A 65 -9.00 30.05 9.52
C LEU A 65 -8.91 31.55 9.19
N ASP A 66 -7.98 31.97 8.33
CA ASP A 66 -7.84 33.39 7.96
C ASP A 66 -9.00 33.86 7.04
N GLN A 67 -9.55 32.95 6.24
CA GLN A 67 -10.72 33.22 5.38
C GLN A 67 -12.06 33.28 6.12
N LEU A 68 -12.09 33.00 7.42
CA LEU A 68 -13.30 33.09 8.26
C LEU A 68 -13.44 34.41 9.01
N THR A 69 -12.46 35.32 8.89
CA THR A 69 -12.49 36.63 9.57
C THR A 69 -13.07 37.76 8.71
N GLU A 70 -13.36 37.50 7.43
CA GLU A 70 -14.00 38.49 6.54
C GLU A 70 -15.52 38.29 6.43
N ASP A 71 -16.19 37.79 7.48
CA ASP A 71 -17.63 38.00 7.66
C ASP A 71 -17.85 39.33 8.40
N GLY A 72 -17.62 40.43 7.68
CA GLY A 72 -18.11 41.74 8.08
C GLY A 72 -19.60 41.84 7.73
N PRO A 73 -20.49 42.23 8.66
CA PRO A 73 -21.93 42.22 8.40
C PRO A 73 -22.29 43.32 7.40
N HIS A 74 -22.66 42.95 6.18
CA HIS A 74 -23.40 43.80 5.26
C HIS A 74 -24.90 43.57 5.48
N ALA A 75 -25.52 44.44 6.28
CA ALA A 75 -26.97 44.55 6.37
C ALA A 75 -27.39 46.02 6.36
N SER A 76 -27.81 46.45 5.17
CA SER A 76 -28.78 47.50 4.78
C SER A 76 -28.80 48.83 5.54
#